data_AF-A0A3D0FM12-F1
#
_entry.id   AF-A0A3D0FM12-F1
#
_cell.length_a   1.000
_cell.length_b   1.000
_cell.length_c   1.000
_cell.angle_alpha   90.00
_cell.angle_beta   90.00
_cell.angle_gamma   90.00
#
_symmetry.space_group_name_H-M   'P 1'
#
loop_
_entity.id
_entity.type
_entity.pdbx_description
1 polymer ?
#
loop_
_entity_poly.entity_id
_entity_poly.type
_entity_poly.pdbx_seq_one_letter_code
_entity_poly.pdbx_strand_id
1 'polypeptide(L)'
;MSGPEPQRTELEEQLLTKWRGKNYVIVRGLPCDTDTHGNGRLLNNADDETIAYLLTHAKHIVCRSGYSTLMDLQALGLLDNNDIDIQLIPTPGQPEQEYIALLHSRH
;
A
#
# COMPACT_ATOMS: atom_id res chain seq x y z
N MET A 1 -3.93 -1.78 3.20
CA MET A 1 -4.66 -2.18 1.99
C MET A 1 -6.15 -2.19 2.28
N SER A 2 -6.71 -1.01 2.54
CA SER A 2 -8.15 -0.84 2.76
C SER A 2 -8.94 -1.02 1.44
N GLY A 3 -10.25 -1.16 1.57
CA GLY A 3 -11.19 -1.30 0.46
C GLY A 3 -12.34 -2.25 0.78
N PRO A 4 -13.44 -2.23 0.01
CA PRO A 4 -14.52 -3.19 0.13
C PRO A 4 -14.09 -4.58 -0.35
N GLU A 5 -14.75 -5.61 0.17
CA GLU A 5 -14.68 -6.96 -0.42
C GLU A 5 -15.56 -7.06 -1.67
N PRO A 6 -15.21 -7.91 -2.67
CA PRO A 6 -14.04 -8.80 -2.71
C PRO A 6 -12.74 -8.12 -3.15
N GLN A 7 -12.82 -6.87 -3.66
CA GLN A 7 -11.70 -6.15 -4.27
C GLN A 7 -10.45 -6.01 -3.37
N ARG A 8 -10.64 -6.01 -2.04
CA ARG A 8 -9.57 -6.02 -1.05
C ARG A 8 -8.80 -7.34 -1.07
N THR A 9 -9.50 -8.47 -0.96
CA THR A 9 -8.92 -9.83 -1.02
C THR A 9 -8.30 -10.14 -2.38
N GLU A 10 -9.01 -9.81 -3.48
CA GLU A 10 -8.52 -10.02 -4.86
C GLU A 10 -7.17 -9.33 -5.12
N LEU A 11 -6.97 -8.13 -4.58
CA LEU A 11 -5.70 -7.42 -4.70
C LEU A 11 -4.61 -8.04 -3.82
N GLU A 12 -4.95 -8.52 -2.62
CA GLU A 12 -4.03 -9.23 -1.73
C GLU A 12 -3.46 -10.49 -2.41
N GLU A 13 -4.32 -11.31 -3.02
CA GLU A 13 -3.91 -12.53 -3.73
C GLU A 13 -3.05 -12.23 -4.97
N GLN A 14 -3.38 -11.19 -5.73
CA GLN A 14 -2.57 -10.72 -6.86
C GLN A 14 -1.17 -10.26 -6.42
N LEU A 15 -1.07 -9.51 -5.30
CA LEU A 15 0.22 -9.08 -4.77
C LEU A 15 1.02 -10.24 -4.18
N LEU A 16 0.40 -11.11 -3.37
CA LEU A 16 1.02 -12.33 -2.84
C LEU A 16 1.60 -13.21 -3.96
N THR A 17 0.92 -13.27 -5.11
CA THR A 17 1.38 -13.98 -6.30
C THR A 17 2.53 -13.24 -7.00
N LYS A 18 2.38 -11.92 -7.26
CA LYS A 18 3.39 -11.06 -7.94
C LYS A 18 4.72 -10.95 -7.18
N TRP A 19 4.69 -11.04 -5.85
CA TRP A 19 5.85 -10.86 -4.97
C TRP A 19 6.32 -12.16 -4.29
N ARG A 20 5.78 -13.33 -4.68
CA ARG A 20 6.16 -14.65 -4.14
C ARG A 20 7.67 -14.89 -4.23
N GLY A 21 8.32 -15.13 -3.09
CA GLY A 21 9.77 -15.38 -3.02
C GLY A 21 10.65 -14.13 -2.96
N LYS A 22 10.07 -12.93 -2.90
CA LYS A 22 10.75 -11.68 -2.56
C LYS A 22 10.47 -11.30 -1.11
N ASN A 23 11.35 -10.52 -0.49
CA ASN A 23 11.07 -9.87 0.79
C ASN A 23 10.04 -8.75 0.55
N TYR A 24 8.92 -8.78 1.27
CA TYR A 24 7.90 -7.73 1.27
C TYR A 24 7.21 -7.63 2.63
N VAL A 25 6.55 -6.50 2.87
CA VAL A 25 5.58 -6.32 3.97
C VAL A 25 4.28 -5.81 3.37
N ILE A 26 3.15 -6.44 3.71
CA ILE A 26 1.82 -5.93 3.35
C ILE A 26 1.11 -5.56 4.65
N VAL A 27 0.72 -4.29 4.78
CA VAL A 27 -0.20 -3.82 5.82
C VAL A 27 -1.63 -3.90 5.26
N ARG A 28 -2.50 -4.68 5.90
CA ARG A 28 -3.87 -4.92 5.40
C ARG A 28 -4.83 -3.82 5.83
N GLY A 29 -4.78 -3.34 7.06
CA GLY A 29 -5.78 -2.42 7.63
C GLY A 29 -7.02 -3.18 8.13
N LEU A 30 -6.80 -4.33 8.78
CA LEU A 30 -7.83 -5.16 9.42
C LEU A 30 -7.67 -5.07 10.95
N PRO A 31 -8.76 -5.00 11.73
CA PRO A 31 -8.72 -4.71 13.17
C PRO A 31 -8.33 -5.92 14.06
N CYS A 32 -7.49 -6.83 13.58
CA CYS A 32 -7.05 -8.04 14.29
C CYS A 32 -5.53 -8.12 14.32
N ASP A 33 -4.90 -8.35 15.47
CA ASP A 33 -3.43 -8.23 15.63
C ASP A 33 -2.59 -9.40 15.06
N THR A 34 -3.18 -10.28 14.26
CA THR A 34 -2.49 -11.45 13.70
C THR A 34 -1.54 -11.08 12.54
N ASP A 35 -0.24 -11.04 12.82
CA ASP A 35 0.80 -11.16 11.78
C ASP A 35 0.83 -12.61 11.23
N THR A 36 1.10 -12.76 9.93
CA THR A 36 1.39 -14.06 9.33
C THR A 36 2.77 -14.04 8.66
N HIS A 37 3.70 -14.84 9.18
CA HIS A 37 5.08 -14.89 8.70
C HIS A 37 5.29 -15.95 7.61
N GLY A 38 5.93 -15.56 6.51
CA GLY A 38 6.45 -16.45 5.47
C GLY A 38 7.68 -15.81 4.81
N ASN A 39 7.82 -15.97 3.48
CA ASN A 39 8.86 -15.26 2.72
C ASN A 39 8.62 -13.72 2.64
N GLY A 40 7.45 -13.26 3.10
CA GLY A 40 7.15 -11.86 3.42
C GLY A 40 6.30 -11.78 4.69
N ARG A 41 6.08 -10.56 5.20
CA ARG A 41 5.33 -10.31 6.45
C ARG A 41 3.94 -9.76 6.16
N LEU A 42 2.90 -10.36 6.74
CA LEU A 42 1.52 -9.92 6.59
C LEU A 42 1.02 -9.28 7.88
N LEU A 43 1.16 -7.96 7.97
CA LEU A 43 0.62 -7.18 9.06
C LEU A 43 -0.88 -6.93 8.82
N ASN A 44 -1.75 -7.45 9.70
CA ASN A 44 -3.16 -7.12 9.63
C ASN A 44 -3.40 -5.65 9.98
N ASN A 45 -2.80 -5.15 11.07
CA ASN A 45 -2.76 -3.73 11.44
C ASN A 45 -1.31 -3.26 11.65
N ALA A 46 -1.09 -1.94 11.67
CA ALA A 46 0.16 -1.28 12.05
C ALA A 46 -0.16 0.10 12.65
N ASP A 47 0.67 0.59 13.56
CA ASP A 47 0.61 1.97 14.07
C ASP A 47 1.37 2.95 13.16
N ASP A 48 1.18 4.25 13.41
CA ASP A 48 1.74 5.33 12.58
C ASP A 48 3.27 5.29 12.55
N GLU A 49 3.93 4.93 13.67
CA GLU A 49 5.38 4.75 13.75
C GLU A 49 5.86 3.57 12.89
N THR A 50 5.17 2.42 12.95
CA THR A 50 5.46 1.26 12.09
C THR A 50 5.22 1.57 10.62
N ILE A 51 4.14 2.31 10.29
CA ILE A 51 3.83 2.72 8.92
C ILE A 51 4.92 3.66 8.39
N ALA A 52 5.28 4.71 9.13
CA ALA A 52 6.33 5.64 8.75
C ALA A 52 7.70 4.94 8.58
N TYR A 53 8.05 4.04 9.50
CA TYR A 53 9.27 3.22 9.37
C TYR A 53 9.25 2.34 8.11
N LEU A 54 8.14 1.64 7.84
CA LEU A 54 8.02 0.77 6.66
C LEU A 54 8.08 1.54 5.35
N LEU A 55 7.43 2.71 5.28
CA LEU A 55 7.41 3.57 4.08
C LEU A 55 8.79 4.19 3.81
N THR A 56 9.46 4.75 4.83
CA THR A 56 10.77 5.41 4.68
C THR A 56 11.92 4.45 4.37
N HIS A 57 11.77 3.15 4.64
CA HIS A 57 12.76 2.10 4.31
C HIS A 57 12.38 1.26 3.08
N ALA A 58 11.28 1.60 2.39
CA ALA A 58 10.85 0.91 1.17
C ALA A 58 11.58 1.44 -0.08
N LYS A 59 11.91 0.54 -1.01
CA LYS A 59 12.38 0.88 -2.37
C LYS A 59 11.25 0.91 -3.41
N HIS A 60 10.20 0.14 -3.14
CA HIS A 60 8.99 0.05 -3.95
C HIS A 60 7.80 0.10 -2.99
N ILE A 61 6.87 1.02 -3.20
CA ILE A 61 5.67 1.19 -2.40
C ILE A 61 4.47 0.86 -3.28
N VAL A 62 3.62 -0.08 -2.87
CA VAL A 62 2.38 -0.42 -3.57
C VAL A 62 1.21 -0.22 -2.61
N CYS A 63 0.31 0.71 -2.93
CA CYS A 63 -0.75 1.12 -2.01
C CYS A 63 -2.03 1.55 -2.74
N ARG A 64 -3.12 1.78 -1.98
CA ARG A 64 -4.36 2.33 -2.53
C ARG A 64 -4.26 3.85 -2.65
N SER A 65 -4.82 4.45 -3.70
CA SER A 65 -4.93 5.92 -3.85
C SER A 65 -6.03 6.55 -2.97
N GLY A 66 -6.14 6.10 -1.71
CA GLY A 66 -7.00 6.71 -0.71
C GLY A 66 -6.34 7.96 -0.10
N TYR A 67 -7.14 8.99 0.20
CA TYR A 67 -6.66 10.30 0.64
C TYR A 67 -5.64 10.25 1.79
N SER A 68 -5.92 9.47 2.85
CA SER A 68 -4.99 9.35 4.01
C SER A 68 -3.61 8.87 3.57
N THR A 69 -3.53 7.79 2.80
CA THR A 69 -2.27 7.20 2.32
C THR A 69 -1.43 8.19 1.50
N LEU A 70 -2.09 9.09 0.76
CA LEU A 70 -1.41 10.14 0.01
C LEU A 70 -0.92 11.27 0.90
N MET A 71 -1.68 11.66 1.93
CA MET A 71 -1.23 12.58 2.97
C MET A 71 -0.02 12.01 3.74
N ASP A 72 -0.04 10.71 4.06
CA ASP A 72 1.07 10.01 4.74
C ASP A 72 2.35 10.04 3.88
N LEU A 73 2.23 9.68 2.59
CA LEU A 73 3.33 9.74 1.63
C LEU A 73 3.84 11.18 1.40
N GLN A 74 2.95 12.18 1.40
CA GLN A 74 3.32 13.58 1.24
C GLN A 74 4.03 14.13 2.49
N ALA A 75 3.51 13.84 3.69
CA ALA A 75 4.09 14.27 4.97
C ALA A 75 5.48 13.66 5.22
N LEU A 76 5.72 12.44 4.72
CA LEU A 76 7.03 11.78 4.73
C LEU A 76 7.96 12.21 3.57
N GLY A 77 7.52 13.12 2.68
CA GLY A 77 8.30 13.61 1.54
C GLY A 77 8.58 12.57 0.45
N LEU A 78 7.78 11.49 0.40
CA LEU A 78 8.02 10.34 -0.48
C LEU A 78 7.44 10.53 -1.89
N LEU A 79 6.39 11.35 -2.06
CA LEU A 79 5.81 11.63 -3.37
C LEU A 79 6.76 12.41 -4.31
N ASP A 80 7.65 13.22 -3.74
CA ASP A 80 8.66 13.99 -4.49
C ASP A 80 10.02 13.25 -4.60
N ASN A 81 10.11 12.02 -4.08
CA ASN A 81 11.36 11.27 -3.98
C ASN A 81 11.59 10.32 -5.17
N ASN A 82 12.37 10.79 -6.13
CA ASN A 82 12.73 10.07 -7.37
C ASN A 82 13.49 8.75 -7.16
N ASP A 83 14.03 8.46 -5.97
CA ASP A 83 14.71 7.20 -5.66
C ASP A 83 13.74 6.06 -5.24
N ILE A 84 12.43 6.33 -5.16
CA ILE A 84 11.39 5.38 -4.72
C ILE A 84 10.31 5.20 -5.79
N ASP A 85 10.04 3.93 -6.14
CA ASP A 85 8.97 3.54 -7.07
C ASP A 85 7.62 3.41 -6.34
N ILE A 86 6.67 4.31 -6.60
CA ILE A 86 5.36 4.36 -5.93
C ILE A 86 4.24 3.97 -6.91
N GLN A 87 3.74 2.73 -6.79
CA GLN A 87 2.57 2.25 -7.54
C GLN A 87 1.27 2.49 -6.75
N LEU A 88 0.48 3.49 -7.17
CA LEU A 88 -0.90 3.67 -6.72
C LEU A 88 -1.86 2.69 -7.42
N ILE A 89 -2.79 2.12 -6.67
CA ILE A 89 -3.84 1.22 -7.18
C ILE A 89 -5.22 1.74 -6.70
N PRO A 90 -6.10 2.23 -7.58
CA PRO A 90 -7.40 2.72 -7.16
C PRO A 90 -8.30 1.59 -6.65
N THR A 91 -9.36 1.96 -5.94
CA THR A 91 -10.48 1.06 -5.60
C THR A 91 -11.54 1.17 -6.70
N PRO A 92 -11.75 0.15 -7.55
CA PRO A 92 -12.68 0.24 -8.67
C PRO A 92 -14.11 0.59 -8.24
N GLY A 93 -14.70 1.60 -8.88
CA GLY A 93 -15.99 2.17 -8.49
C GLY A 93 -15.90 3.28 -7.45
N GLN A 94 -14.69 3.79 -7.13
CA GLN A 94 -14.50 5.05 -6.40
C GLN A 94 -13.82 6.09 -7.30
N PRO A 95 -14.59 6.95 -8.01
CA PRO A 95 -14.06 7.89 -9.00
C PRO A 95 -12.98 8.85 -8.48
N GLU A 96 -13.02 9.19 -7.18
CA GLU A 96 -11.99 10.00 -6.52
C GLU A 96 -10.64 9.27 -6.50
N GLN A 97 -10.60 8.01 -6.03
CA GLN A 97 -9.37 7.21 -6.02
C GLN A 97 -8.85 6.95 -7.43
N GLU A 98 -9.75 6.71 -8.39
CA GLU A 98 -9.43 6.50 -9.80
C GLU A 98 -8.81 7.76 -10.45
N TYR A 99 -9.38 8.94 -10.18
CA TYR A 99 -8.84 10.22 -10.62
C TYR A 99 -7.44 10.48 -10.03
N ILE A 100 -7.25 10.27 -8.73
CA ILE A 100 -5.96 10.56 -8.09
C ILE A 100 -4.88 9.56 -8.55
N ALA A 101 -5.22 8.28 -8.74
CA ALA A 101 -4.29 7.32 -9.32
C ALA A 101 -3.81 7.74 -10.72
N LEU A 102 -4.73 8.22 -11.57
CA LEU A 102 -4.43 8.72 -12.91
C LEU A 102 -3.62 10.04 -12.90
N LEU A 103 -3.77 10.87 -11.86
CA LEU A 103 -3.01 12.11 -11.69
C LEU A 103 -1.53 11.82 -11.40
N HIS A 104 -1.25 10.92 -10.46
CA HIS A 104 0.13 10.57 -10.09
C HIS A 104 0.79 9.60 -11.08
N SER A 105 0.05 8.80 -11.85
CA SER A 105 0.62 7.93 -12.90
C SER A 105 1.06 8.68 -14.18
N ARG A 106 1.35 9.97 -14.08
CA ARG A 106 1.70 10.89 -15.17
C ARG A 106 2.95 11.73 -14.90
N HIS A 107 3.60 11.49 -13.77
CA HIS A 107 4.94 11.95 -13.43
C HIS A 107 5.92 10.77 -13.54
#